data_AF-A0A178E2W3-F1
#
_entry.id   AF-A0A178E2W3-F1
#
_cell.length_a   1.000
_cell.length_b   1.000
_cell.length_c   1.000
_cell.angle_alpha   90.00
_cell.angle_beta   90.00
_cell.angle_gamma   90.00
#
_symmetry.space_group_name_H-M   'P 1'
#
loop_
_entity.id
_entity.type
_entity.pdbx_description
1 polymer ?
#
loop_
_entity_poly.entity_id
_entity_poly.type
_entity_poly.pdbx_seq_one_letter_code
_entity_poly.pdbx_strand_id
1 'polypeptide(L)'
;MSSQADFVNSSIRVFLNPMTDHLRFYIESLGKAQSFRVQRSNAELVPIYGYSPSHIRIVCIKEKIQHRKKRPNVPMESWKSAEDAGVSIFCEFYTMEALFEFQKKLLDEEIFLDIERARYLNLGKDGNHTRQIDAPRIQIWRENRSDKAVFDDNMSHYTAGTMLSGPMKDRVVPTVSRLVVYLGRSEEYITIFITDDVTIHEKGQARITFSATRLGFLKPRTGIRCYHAKRTLTAAGIRLDKAGIHPEEQDRFDTYKSFEIEFENAQNRLSFVETWSKVLQARRRERIQLKAIQEEVSSDIYTGKAARKILM
;
A
#
# COMPACT_ATOMS: atom_id res chain seq x y z
N MET A 1 -32.03 10.02 -16.72
CA MET A 1 -32.09 8.56 -16.96
C MET A 1 -30.75 8.13 -17.52
N SER A 2 -29.78 7.79 -16.66
CA SER A 2 -28.50 7.25 -17.13
C SER A 2 -28.74 5.83 -17.60
N SER A 3 -28.40 5.53 -18.86
CA SER A 3 -28.33 4.17 -19.37
C SER A 3 -27.54 3.33 -18.38
N GLN A 4 -28.18 2.35 -17.76
CA GLN A 4 -27.49 1.31 -17.02
C GLN A 4 -26.60 0.64 -18.07
N ALA A 5 -25.30 0.93 -18.06
CA ALA A 5 -24.38 0.21 -18.93
C ALA A 5 -24.48 -1.25 -18.50
N ASP A 6 -24.96 -2.10 -19.39
CA ASP A 6 -25.02 -3.53 -19.12
C ASP A 6 -23.58 -4.00 -18.89
N PHE A 7 -23.28 -4.37 -17.64
CA PHE A 7 -21.96 -4.88 -17.29
C PHE A 7 -21.69 -6.15 -18.10
N VAL A 8 -20.51 -6.19 -18.71
CA VAL A 8 -20.11 -7.28 -19.56
C VAL A 8 -19.13 -8.17 -18.83
N ASN A 9 -19.37 -9.49 -18.85
CA ASN A 9 -18.43 -10.47 -18.36
C ASN A 9 -17.08 -10.32 -19.08
N SER A 10 -16.08 -9.89 -18.32
CA SER A 10 -14.75 -9.58 -18.82
C SER A 10 -13.71 -10.25 -17.94
N SER A 11 -12.58 -10.66 -18.52
CA SER A 11 -11.45 -11.21 -17.78
C SER A 11 -10.24 -10.30 -17.93
N ILE A 12 -9.52 -10.09 -16.82
CA ILE A 12 -8.26 -9.35 -16.81
C ILE A 12 -7.18 -10.30 -16.31
N ARG A 13 -6.15 -10.51 -17.13
CA ARG A 13 -4.94 -11.26 -16.75
C ARG A 13 -3.75 -10.32 -16.75
N VAL A 14 -2.98 -10.35 -15.67
CA VAL A 14 -1.79 -9.52 -15.50
C VAL A 14 -0.57 -10.42 -15.49
N PHE A 15 0.36 -10.15 -16.40
CA PHE A 15 1.62 -10.90 -16.50
C PHE A 15 2.77 -9.98 -16.15
N LEU A 16 3.64 -10.42 -15.23
CA LEU A 16 4.89 -9.74 -14.89
C LEU A 16 6.05 -10.42 -15.61
N ASN A 17 6.83 -9.66 -16.36
CA ASN A 17 8.15 -10.11 -16.81
C ASN A 17 9.20 -9.65 -15.79
N PRO A 18 9.77 -10.56 -14.98
CA PRO A 18 10.72 -10.18 -13.93
C PRO A 18 12.05 -9.67 -14.48
N MET A 19 12.44 -10.04 -15.71
CA MET A 19 13.70 -9.60 -16.31
C MET A 19 13.65 -8.16 -16.79
N THR A 20 12.49 -7.71 -17.28
CA THR A 20 12.32 -6.37 -17.86
C THR A 20 11.49 -5.44 -16.98
N ASP A 21 10.92 -5.93 -15.87
CA ASP A 21 9.99 -5.20 -15.00
C ASP A 21 8.77 -4.63 -15.75
N HIS A 22 8.36 -5.30 -16.84
CA HIS A 22 7.16 -4.93 -17.60
C HIS A 22 5.95 -5.72 -17.10
N LEU A 23 4.83 -5.01 -16.95
CA LEU A 23 3.51 -5.60 -16.76
C LEU A 23 2.75 -5.62 -18.08
N ARG A 24 2.12 -6.75 -18.38
CA ARG A 24 1.17 -6.89 -19.48
C ARG A 24 -0.23 -7.11 -18.93
N PHE A 25 -1.14 -6.19 -19.21
CA PHE A 25 -2.56 -6.31 -18.94
C PHE A 25 -3.24 -6.85 -20.19
N TYR A 26 -3.74 -8.09 -20.11
CA TYR A 26 -4.56 -8.71 -21.15
C TYR A 26 -6.01 -8.69 -20.69
N ILE A 27 -6.85 -7.96 -21.41
CA ILE A 27 -8.26 -7.75 -21.09
C ILE A 27 -9.09 -8.36 -22.20
N GLU A 28 -10.00 -9.27 -21.85
CA GLU A 28 -10.88 -9.94 -22.78
C GLU A 28 -12.35 -9.66 -22.41
N SER A 29 -13.12 -9.20 -23.39
CA SER A 29 -14.55 -8.86 -23.23
C SER A 29 -15.29 -9.17 -24.52
N LEU A 30 -16.36 -9.97 -24.46
CA LEU A 30 -17.19 -10.38 -25.62
C LEU A 30 -16.38 -10.86 -26.85
N GLY A 31 -15.36 -11.69 -26.61
CA GLY A 31 -14.49 -12.23 -27.67
C GLY A 31 -13.53 -11.21 -28.30
N LYS A 32 -13.48 -9.96 -27.81
CA LYS A 32 -12.45 -8.98 -28.16
C LYS A 32 -11.39 -8.96 -27.07
N ALA A 33 -10.13 -9.02 -27.50
CA ALA A 33 -8.99 -8.95 -26.59
C ALA A 33 -8.19 -7.66 -26.83
N GLN A 34 -7.83 -6.99 -25.75
CA GLN A 34 -6.93 -5.85 -25.74
C GLN A 34 -5.72 -6.18 -24.85
N SER A 35 -4.54 -5.71 -25.25
CA SER A 35 -3.31 -5.95 -24.52
C SER A 35 -2.54 -4.65 -24.35
N PHE A 36 -2.30 -4.28 -23.10
CA PHE A 36 -1.53 -3.09 -22.74
C PHE A 36 -0.23 -3.52 -22.06
N ARG A 37 0.87 -2.81 -22.35
CA ARG A 37 2.16 -3.03 -21.70
C ARG A 37 2.58 -1.74 -21.01
N VAL A 38 3.03 -1.85 -19.78
CA VAL A 38 3.51 -0.72 -18.97
C VAL A 38 4.74 -1.13 -18.19
N GLN A 39 5.65 -0.18 -17.93
CA GLN A 39 6.76 -0.39 -17.02
C GLN A 39 6.23 -0.34 -15.57
N ARG A 40 6.42 -1.42 -14.78
CA ARG A 40 5.87 -1.51 -13.41
C ARG A 40 6.35 -0.37 -12.52
N SER A 41 7.64 -0.04 -12.59
CA SER A 41 8.22 1.08 -11.84
C SER A 41 7.65 2.46 -12.18
N ASN A 42 7.01 2.62 -13.34
CA ASN A 42 6.33 3.85 -13.75
C ASN A 42 4.81 3.75 -13.67
N ALA A 43 4.27 2.59 -13.32
CA ALA A 43 2.83 2.35 -13.29
C ALA A 43 2.25 2.55 -11.90
N GLU A 44 1.05 3.10 -11.84
CA GLU A 44 0.30 3.34 -10.62
C GLU A 44 -1.15 2.87 -10.75
N LEU A 45 -1.68 2.30 -9.67
CA LEU A 45 -3.12 2.10 -9.49
C LEU A 45 -3.70 3.34 -8.82
N VAL A 46 -4.59 4.04 -9.52
CA VAL A 46 -5.34 5.18 -9.00
C VAL A 46 -6.71 4.70 -8.51
N PRO A 47 -6.97 4.70 -7.20
CA PRO A 47 -8.25 4.28 -6.62
C PRO A 47 -9.27 5.42 -6.73
N ILE A 48 -9.87 5.59 -7.91
CA ILE A 48 -10.84 6.67 -8.18
C ILE A 48 -12.01 6.65 -7.18
N TYR A 49 -12.43 5.45 -6.76
CA TYR A 49 -13.43 5.23 -5.72
C TYR A 49 -13.10 5.87 -4.36
N GLY A 50 -11.83 6.15 -4.07
CA GLY A 50 -11.38 6.83 -2.86
C GLY A 50 -11.54 8.34 -2.91
N TYR A 51 -11.61 8.92 -4.12
CA TYR A 51 -11.63 10.37 -4.33
C TYR A 51 -12.99 10.92 -4.72
N SER A 52 -13.81 10.11 -5.40
CA SER A 52 -15.07 10.55 -5.98
C SER A 52 -16.25 9.70 -5.50
N PRO A 53 -17.25 10.29 -4.83
CA PRO A 53 -18.46 9.57 -4.44
C PRO A 53 -19.33 9.19 -5.64
N SER A 54 -19.09 9.76 -6.82
CA SER A 54 -19.81 9.41 -8.06
C SER A 54 -19.22 8.18 -8.76
N HIS A 55 -17.97 7.84 -8.50
CA HIS A 55 -17.23 6.78 -9.19
C HIS A 55 -16.84 5.67 -8.22
N ILE A 56 -17.85 5.13 -7.53
CA ILE A 56 -17.68 4.23 -6.38
C ILE A 56 -16.95 2.92 -6.70
N ARG A 57 -16.94 2.45 -7.96
CA ARG A 57 -16.37 1.14 -8.35
C ARG A 57 -15.36 1.25 -9.49
N ILE A 58 -14.59 2.33 -9.51
CA ILE A 58 -13.62 2.57 -10.58
C ILE A 58 -12.19 2.62 -10.02
N VAL A 59 -11.28 1.95 -10.74
CA VAL A 59 -9.84 2.16 -10.62
C VAL A 59 -9.26 2.50 -11.99
N CYS A 60 -8.14 3.21 -11.98
CA CYS A 60 -7.38 3.50 -13.20
C CYS A 60 -5.96 2.99 -13.04
N ILE A 61 -5.46 2.21 -14.00
CA ILE A 61 -4.02 1.89 -14.09
C ILE A 61 -3.39 2.89 -15.03
N LYS A 62 -2.41 3.65 -14.53
CA LYS A 62 -1.75 4.69 -15.29
C LYS A 62 -0.25 4.47 -15.35
N GLU A 63 0.34 4.66 -16.51
CA GLU A 63 1.78 4.81 -16.66
C GLU A 63 2.19 6.28 -16.64
N LYS A 64 3.11 6.65 -15.74
CA LYS A 64 3.76 7.95 -15.75
C LYS A 64 4.78 7.98 -16.88
N ILE A 65 4.60 8.87 -17.85
CA ILE A 65 5.65 9.16 -18.83
C ILE A 65 6.79 9.86 -18.08
N GLN A 66 7.92 9.18 -17.91
CA GLN A 66 9.14 9.87 -17.55
C GLN A 66 9.56 10.70 -18.75
N HIS A 67 9.52 12.03 -18.65
CA HIS A 67 10.16 12.89 -19.64
C HIS A 67 11.61 12.43 -19.78
N ARG A 68 11.96 11.81 -20.91
CA ARG A 68 13.35 11.58 -21.29
C ARG A 68 14.06 12.93 -21.13
N LYS A 69 15.15 12.94 -20.36
CA LYS A 69 15.98 14.12 -20.11
C LYS A 69 16.05 14.97 -21.39
N LYS A 70 15.63 16.24 -21.28
CA LYS A 70 15.56 17.23 -22.35
C LYS A 70 16.78 17.09 -23.28
N ARG A 71 16.55 16.88 -24.58
CA ARG A 71 17.55 17.26 -25.59
C ARG A 71 17.60 18.79 -25.59
N PRO A 72 18.78 19.44 -25.63
CA PRO A 72 18.89 20.87 -25.31
C PRO A 72 18.21 21.85 -26.28
N ASN A 73 17.72 21.39 -27.45
CA ASN A 73 17.42 22.28 -28.58
C ASN A 73 15.99 22.16 -29.16
N VAL A 74 14.94 21.96 -28.35
CA VAL A 74 13.55 22.01 -28.86
C VAL A 74 12.82 23.25 -28.30
N PRO A 75 12.35 24.19 -29.16
CA PRO A 75 11.62 25.37 -28.74
C PRO A 75 10.34 25.05 -27.96
N MET A 76 10.04 25.89 -26.97
CA MET A 76 9.04 25.67 -25.91
C MET A 76 7.57 25.89 -26.36
N GLU A 77 7.35 26.42 -27.57
CA GLU A 77 6.03 26.93 -27.97
C GLU A 77 5.11 25.93 -28.69
N SER A 78 5.59 24.73 -29.03
CA SER A 78 4.77 23.69 -29.71
C SER A 78 4.14 22.65 -28.77
N TRP A 79 4.25 22.80 -27.44
CA TRP A 79 3.93 21.73 -26.47
C TRP A 79 2.56 21.90 -25.78
N LYS A 80 1.67 22.77 -26.29
CA LYS A 80 0.36 23.01 -25.68
C LYS A 80 -0.79 22.09 -26.15
N SER A 81 -0.54 21.15 -27.07
CA SER A 81 -1.62 20.28 -27.60
C SER A 81 -1.22 18.82 -27.90
N ALA A 82 -0.06 18.35 -27.44
CA ALA A 82 0.18 16.91 -27.37
C ALA A 82 -0.18 16.44 -25.96
N GLU A 83 -1.37 15.87 -25.80
CA GLU A 83 -1.69 15.05 -24.63
C GLU A 83 -0.56 14.01 -24.46
N ASP A 84 0.23 14.16 -23.39
CA ASP A 84 1.24 13.19 -22.93
C ASP A 84 0.51 11.91 -22.42
N ALA A 85 -0.19 11.22 -23.32
CA ALA A 85 -1.05 10.09 -23.01
C ALA A 85 -0.21 8.83 -22.80
N GLY A 86 0.31 8.66 -21.58
CA GLY A 86 0.72 7.34 -21.10
C GLY A 86 -0.49 6.39 -21.08
N VAL A 87 -0.25 5.08 -21.04
CA VAL A 87 -1.34 4.09 -20.96
C VAL A 87 -2.20 4.39 -19.74
N SER A 88 -3.51 4.56 -19.95
CA SER A 88 -4.51 4.73 -18.91
C SER A 88 -5.64 3.72 -19.12
N ILE A 89 -5.76 2.75 -18.22
CA ILE A 89 -6.76 1.68 -18.28
C ILE A 89 -7.78 1.93 -17.18
N PHE A 90 -9.00 2.29 -17.56
CA PHE A 90 -10.10 2.44 -16.61
C PHE A 90 -10.86 1.13 -16.49
N CYS A 91 -10.98 0.63 -15.27
CA CYS A 91 -11.73 -0.57 -14.94
C CYS A 91 -12.88 -0.20 -14.02
N GLU A 92 -14.11 -0.37 -14.50
CA GLU A 92 -15.32 -0.30 -13.68
C GLU A 92 -15.78 -1.70 -13.30
N PHE A 93 -16.09 -1.90 -12.03
CA PHE A 93 -16.49 -3.20 -11.48
C PHE A 93 -17.97 -3.23 -11.14
N TYR A 94 -18.55 -4.43 -11.23
CA TYR A 94 -19.96 -4.66 -10.88
C TYR A 94 -20.20 -4.49 -9.36
N THR A 95 -19.30 -5.00 -8.52
CA THR A 95 -19.35 -4.85 -7.05
C THR A 95 -18.04 -4.26 -6.51
N MET A 96 -18.11 -3.66 -5.31
CA MET A 96 -16.92 -3.25 -4.55
C MET A 96 -16.01 -4.42 -4.22
N GLU A 97 -16.60 -5.56 -3.93
CA GLU A 97 -15.88 -6.78 -3.57
C GLU A 97 -15.02 -7.29 -4.74
N ALA A 98 -15.54 -7.25 -5.97
CA ALA A 98 -14.77 -7.58 -7.17
C ALA A 98 -13.61 -6.60 -7.41
N LEU A 99 -13.83 -5.30 -7.12
CA LEU A 99 -12.78 -4.28 -7.20
C LEU A 99 -11.67 -4.54 -6.18
N PHE A 100 -12.05 -4.81 -4.92
CA PHE A 100 -11.10 -5.09 -3.85
C PHE A 100 -10.34 -6.40 -4.09
N GLU A 101 -10.98 -7.42 -4.65
CA GLU A 101 -10.33 -8.67 -5.04
C GLU A 101 -9.35 -8.46 -6.20
N PHE A 102 -9.70 -7.61 -7.18
CA PHE A 102 -8.77 -7.20 -8.22
C PHE A 102 -7.57 -6.46 -7.64
N GLN A 103 -7.80 -5.50 -6.75
CA GLN A 103 -6.74 -4.75 -6.07
C GLN A 103 -5.85 -5.67 -5.23
N LYS A 104 -6.43 -6.61 -4.49
CA LYS A 104 -5.71 -7.63 -3.72
C LYS A 104 -4.78 -8.43 -4.60
N LYS A 105 -5.24 -8.89 -5.76
CA LYS A 105 -4.40 -9.64 -6.72
C LYS A 105 -3.32 -8.79 -7.36
N LEU A 106 -3.59 -7.52 -7.64
CA LEU A 106 -2.65 -6.63 -8.32
C LEU A 106 -1.56 -6.09 -7.38
N LEU A 107 -1.93 -5.73 -6.15
CA LEU A 107 -1.05 -5.12 -5.17
C LEU A 107 -0.56 -6.10 -4.11
N ASP A 108 -1.06 -7.33 -4.06
CA ASP A 108 -0.79 -8.28 -2.99
C ASP A 108 -1.12 -7.72 -1.59
N GLU A 109 -2.18 -6.90 -1.52
CA GLU A 109 -2.67 -6.25 -0.31
C GLU A 109 -4.20 -6.34 -0.25
N GLU A 110 -4.71 -6.96 0.80
CA GLU A 110 -6.14 -7.08 1.07
C GLU A 110 -6.65 -5.90 1.89
N ILE A 111 -7.87 -5.45 1.59
CA ILE A 111 -8.60 -4.46 2.39
C ILE A 111 -9.36 -5.20 3.50
N PHE A 112 -8.86 -5.09 4.73
CA PHE A 112 -9.45 -5.73 5.91
C PHE A 112 -10.64 -4.95 6.49
N LEU A 113 -10.64 -3.63 6.31
CA LEU A 113 -11.70 -2.74 6.74
C LEU A 113 -11.83 -1.62 5.74
N ASP A 114 -13.06 -1.31 5.39
CA ASP A 114 -13.42 -0.17 4.56
C ASP A 114 -14.53 0.63 5.25
N ILE A 115 -14.21 1.87 5.62
CA ILE A 115 -15.17 2.86 6.09
C ILE A 115 -15.29 3.86 4.97
N GLU A 116 -16.35 3.71 4.17
CA GLU A 116 -16.61 4.54 2.98
C GLU A 116 -16.58 6.03 3.32
N ARG A 117 -17.11 6.39 4.49
CA ARG A 117 -17.21 7.78 4.94
C ARG A 117 -17.05 7.90 6.45
N ALA A 118 -16.02 8.61 6.87
CA ALA A 118 -15.93 9.17 8.22
C ALA A 118 -16.50 10.60 8.25
N ARG A 119 -16.76 11.16 9.43
CA ARG A 119 -17.31 12.52 9.53
C ARG A 119 -16.28 13.56 9.12
N TYR A 120 -15.10 13.52 9.74
CA TYR A 120 -13.96 14.33 9.35
C TYR A 120 -12.64 13.73 9.84
N LEU A 121 -11.55 14.23 9.27
CA LEU A 121 -10.17 13.98 9.67
C LEU A 121 -9.51 15.33 9.97
N ASN A 122 -8.89 15.46 11.14
CA ASN A 122 -8.08 16.61 11.52
C ASN A 122 -6.60 16.25 11.41
N LEU A 123 -5.85 17.02 10.62
CA LEU A 123 -4.42 16.83 10.36
C LEU A 123 -3.63 18.07 10.72
N GLY A 124 -2.72 17.97 11.68
CA GLY A 124 -1.74 19.00 11.99
C GLY A 124 -0.34 18.54 11.61
N LYS A 125 0.19 19.04 10.49
CA LYS A 125 1.62 18.87 10.14
C LYS A 125 2.46 19.82 10.99
N ASP A 126 3.67 19.42 11.35
CA ASP A 126 4.55 20.29 12.13
C ASP A 126 4.76 21.66 11.46
N GLY A 127 4.64 22.74 12.23
CA GLY A 127 4.72 24.13 11.75
C GLY A 127 3.49 24.64 10.97
N ASN A 128 2.48 23.81 10.71
CA ASN A 128 1.30 24.18 9.94
C ASN A 128 0.02 24.19 10.78
N HIS A 129 -0.99 24.92 10.29
CA HIS A 129 -2.33 24.91 10.87
C HIS A 129 -2.99 23.54 10.69
N THR A 130 -3.81 23.15 11.66
CA THR A 130 -4.63 21.94 11.57
C THR A 130 -5.63 22.10 10.41
N ARG A 131 -5.57 21.18 9.46
CA ARG A 131 -6.51 21.08 8.34
C ARG A 131 -7.57 20.05 8.68
N GLN A 132 -8.83 20.46 8.62
CA GLN A 132 -9.97 19.55 8.65
C GLN A 132 -10.29 19.07 7.22
N ILE A 133 -10.55 17.79 7.07
CA ILE A 133 -10.94 17.15 5.82
C ILE A 133 -12.25 16.44 6.08
N ASP A 134 -13.30 16.86 5.38
CA ASP A 134 -14.64 16.30 5.56
C ASP A 134 -14.83 15.04 4.73
N ALA A 135 -15.63 14.11 5.26
CA ALA A 135 -16.03 12.89 4.55
C ALA A 135 -14.88 12.03 3.98
N PRO A 136 -13.75 11.82 4.68
CA PRO A 136 -12.67 10.98 4.14
C PRO A 136 -13.08 9.51 4.14
N ARG A 137 -12.65 8.77 3.11
CA ARG A 137 -12.72 7.31 3.07
C ARG A 137 -11.49 6.73 3.75
N ILE A 138 -11.70 5.73 4.59
CA ILE A 138 -10.67 5.15 5.44
C ILE A 138 -10.63 3.65 5.22
N GLN A 139 -9.43 3.10 5.00
CA GLN A 139 -9.24 1.68 4.80
C GLN A 139 -8.06 1.16 5.62
N ILE A 140 -8.17 -0.09 6.10
CA ILE A 140 -7.03 -0.82 6.67
C ILE A 140 -6.62 -1.89 5.67
N TRP A 141 -5.37 -1.82 5.23
CA TRP A 141 -4.79 -2.70 4.23
C TRP A 141 -3.77 -3.61 4.91
N ARG A 142 -3.69 -4.85 4.46
CA ARG A 142 -2.70 -5.83 4.93
C ARG A 142 -2.14 -6.60 3.75
N GLU A 143 -0.82 -6.71 3.73
CA GLU A 143 -0.11 -7.55 2.77
C GLU A 143 -0.56 -9.00 2.89
N ASN A 144 -0.83 -9.63 1.75
CA ASN A 144 -1.26 -11.00 1.72
C ASN A 144 -0.01 -11.89 1.73
N ARG A 145 0.22 -12.64 2.81
CA ARG A 145 1.27 -13.66 2.78
C ARG A 145 0.78 -14.80 1.90
N SER A 146 1.37 -14.96 0.72
CA SER A 146 1.20 -16.21 -0.01
C SER A 146 1.88 -17.33 0.79
N ASP A 147 1.11 -18.33 1.22
CA ASP A 147 1.64 -19.55 1.87
C ASP A 147 2.67 -20.27 0.97
N LYS A 148 2.75 -19.92 -0.31
CA LYS A 148 3.71 -20.47 -1.27
C LYS A 148 5.17 -20.22 -0.88
N ALA A 149 5.48 -19.17 -0.12
CA ALA A 149 6.84 -18.94 0.40
C ALA A 149 7.19 -19.84 1.59
N VAL A 150 6.19 -20.46 2.24
CA VAL A 150 6.38 -21.36 3.38
C VAL A 150 6.61 -22.80 2.92
N PHE A 151 6.11 -23.19 1.73
CA PHE A 151 6.14 -24.57 1.24
C PHE A 151 7.26 -24.91 0.25
N ASP A 152 8.10 -23.97 -0.16
CA ASP A 152 9.26 -24.26 -1.02
C ASP A 152 10.50 -24.62 -0.19
N ASP A 153 10.35 -25.63 0.66
CA ASP A 153 11.41 -26.14 1.56
C ASP A 153 12.49 -26.96 0.82
N ASN A 154 12.48 -26.97 -0.51
CA ASN A 154 13.37 -27.79 -1.33
C ASN A 154 14.26 -27.06 -2.33
N MET A 155 14.29 -25.72 -2.39
CA MET A 155 15.31 -25.03 -3.20
C MET A 155 15.71 -23.65 -2.66
N SER A 156 16.78 -23.62 -1.86
CA SER A 156 17.96 -22.81 -2.20
C SER A 156 19.15 -23.27 -1.37
N HIS A 157 20.12 -23.85 -2.06
CA HIS A 157 21.37 -24.31 -1.49
C HIS A 157 22.13 -23.16 -0.81
N TYR A 158 22.54 -23.40 0.44
CA TYR A 158 23.55 -22.62 1.13
C TYR A 158 24.82 -22.56 0.28
N THR A 159 25.10 -21.40 -0.31
CA THR A 159 26.44 -21.06 -0.78
C THR A 159 26.94 -19.93 0.09
N ALA A 160 27.98 -20.19 0.87
CA ALA A 160 28.62 -19.22 1.74
C ALA A 160 29.05 -17.97 0.94
N GLY A 161 28.66 -16.79 1.40
CA GLY A 161 29.31 -15.52 1.00
C GLY A 161 28.48 -14.49 0.23
N THR A 162 27.24 -14.76 -0.18
CA THR A 162 26.41 -13.75 -0.88
C THR A 162 25.07 -13.54 -0.18
N MET A 163 24.87 -12.33 0.35
CA MET A 163 23.62 -11.87 0.95
C MET A 163 22.46 -12.05 -0.03
N LEU A 164 21.41 -12.72 0.43
CA LEU A 164 20.28 -13.20 -0.36
C LEU A 164 19.41 -12.06 -0.91
N SER A 165 19.41 -11.89 -2.22
CA SER A 165 18.33 -11.25 -2.97
C SER A 165 17.42 -12.33 -3.53
N GLY A 166 16.48 -12.83 -2.71
CA GLY A 166 15.59 -13.95 -3.02
C GLY A 166 14.80 -14.41 -1.78
N PRO A 167 13.92 -15.44 -1.89
CA PRO A 167 12.75 -15.77 -1.04
C PRO A 167 12.93 -15.83 0.50
N MET A 168 14.13 -15.59 1.02
CA MET A 168 14.37 -15.34 2.44
C MET A 168 13.84 -13.99 2.94
N LYS A 169 13.54 -13.00 2.10
CA LYS A 169 12.96 -11.73 2.59
C LYS A 169 11.58 -11.94 3.26
N ASP A 170 10.79 -12.86 2.70
CA ASP A 170 9.50 -13.30 3.28
C ASP A 170 9.68 -14.02 4.64
N ARG A 171 10.88 -14.59 4.88
CA ARG A 171 11.23 -15.29 6.12
C ARG A 171 11.75 -14.37 7.25
N VAL A 172 11.88 -13.05 7.05
CA VAL A 172 12.53 -12.18 8.06
C VAL A 172 11.72 -10.93 8.44
N VAL A 173 10.75 -10.51 7.61
CA VAL A 173 9.98 -9.28 7.90
C VAL A 173 8.52 -9.63 8.26
N PRO A 174 7.97 -9.07 9.35
CA PRO A 174 6.56 -9.25 9.68
C PRO A 174 5.67 -8.57 8.63
N THR A 175 4.52 -9.19 8.36
CA THR A 175 3.53 -8.74 7.36
C THR A 175 3.25 -7.25 7.51
N VAL A 176 3.31 -6.53 6.39
CA VAL A 176 3.07 -5.09 6.40
C VAL A 176 1.56 -4.84 6.49
N SER A 177 1.18 -3.88 7.33
CA SER A 177 -0.21 -3.41 7.41
C SER A 177 -0.23 -1.91 7.55
N ARG A 178 -1.21 -1.27 6.92
CA ARG A 178 -1.27 0.18 6.80
C ARG A 178 -2.70 0.69 6.78
N LEU A 179 -2.91 1.82 7.45
CA LEU A 179 -4.09 2.64 7.31
C LEU A 179 -3.92 3.52 6.07
N VAL A 180 -4.90 3.51 5.17
CA VAL A 180 -4.99 4.38 4.00
C VAL A 180 -6.17 5.32 4.19
N VAL A 181 -5.92 6.63 4.11
CA VAL A 181 -6.95 7.66 4.23
C VAL A 181 -6.97 8.49 2.95
N TYR A 182 -8.08 8.42 2.23
CA TYR A 182 -8.29 9.22 1.03
C TYR A 182 -8.83 10.59 1.40
N LEU A 183 -8.18 11.63 0.88
CA LEU A 183 -8.46 13.02 1.23
C LEU A 183 -9.51 13.66 0.30
N GLY A 184 -10.43 12.83 -0.22
CA GLY A 184 -11.57 13.22 -1.06
C GLY A 184 -11.17 14.09 -2.24
N ARG A 185 -11.72 15.32 -2.29
CA ARG A 185 -11.58 16.29 -3.40
C ARG A 185 -10.15 16.71 -3.72
N SER A 186 -9.21 16.53 -2.80
CA SER A 186 -7.80 16.83 -3.10
C SER A 186 -7.15 15.78 -3.99
N GLU A 187 -7.78 14.61 -4.15
CA GLU A 187 -7.25 13.47 -4.90
C GLU A 187 -5.86 13.03 -4.39
N GLU A 188 -5.66 13.17 -3.09
CA GLU A 188 -4.47 12.79 -2.34
C GLU A 188 -4.83 11.66 -1.37
N TYR A 189 -3.83 10.90 -0.94
CA TYR A 189 -4.02 9.96 0.16
C TYR A 189 -2.85 10.01 1.13
N ILE A 190 -3.15 9.65 2.37
CA ILE A 190 -2.17 9.46 3.42
C ILE A 190 -2.14 8.00 3.82
N THR A 191 -0.95 7.47 4.08
CA THR A 191 -0.74 6.14 4.60
C THR A 191 0.03 6.19 5.91
N ILE A 192 -0.46 5.45 6.92
CA ILE A 192 0.21 5.23 8.20
C ILE A 192 0.45 3.73 8.35
N PHE A 193 1.67 3.32 8.64
CA PHE A 193 1.93 1.91 8.96
C PHE A 193 1.44 1.57 10.37
N ILE A 194 0.86 0.38 10.51
CA ILE A 194 0.34 -0.13 11.78
C ILE A 194 1.48 -0.84 12.50
N THR A 195 2.15 -0.10 13.37
CA THR A 195 3.35 -0.53 14.09
C THR A 195 3.29 -0.12 15.56
N ASP A 196 4.18 -0.67 16.40
CA ASP A 196 4.18 -0.44 17.85
C ASP A 196 4.53 1.00 18.26
N ASP A 197 5.04 1.80 17.31
CA ASP A 197 5.36 3.21 17.47
C ASP A 197 4.15 4.14 17.28
N VAL A 198 2.96 3.60 17.00
CA VAL A 198 1.70 4.34 16.90
C VAL A 198 0.70 3.80 17.92
N THR A 199 0.17 4.69 18.76
CA THR A 199 -0.90 4.40 19.73
C THR A 199 -2.19 5.10 19.32
N ILE A 200 -3.32 4.42 19.50
CA ILE A 200 -4.66 5.00 19.33
C ILE A 200 -5.24 5.33 20.70
N HIS A 201 -5.80 6.53 20.82
CA HIS A 201 -6.59 6.95 21.96
C HIS A 201 -8.03 7.22 21.54
N GLU A 202 -8.97 6.54 22.16
CA GLU A 202 -10.39 6.82 22.00
C GLU A 202 -10.78 8.10 22.77
N LYS A 203 -11.53 8.99 22.13
CA LYS A 203 -12.06 10.22 22.72
C LYS A 203 -13.56 10.29 22.48
N GLY A 204 -14.36 10.36 23.54
CA GLY A 204 -15.82 10.38 23.43
C GLY A 204 -16.38 9.16 22.66
N GLN A 205 -17.55 9.34 22.04
CA GLN A 205 -18.29 8.23 21.43
C GLN A 205 -17.79 7.81 20.04
N ALA A 206 -17.27 8.74 19.24
CA ALA A 206 -17.00 8.51 17.82
C ALA A 206 -15.64 9.03 17.35
N ARG A 207 -14.72 9.42 18.24
CA ARG A 207 -13.42 10.00 17.85
C ARG A 207 -12.25 9.14 18.30
N ILE A 208 -11.21 9.13 17.48
CA ILE A 208 -9.90 8.59 17.80
C ILE A 208 -8.79 9.59 17.50
N THR A 209 -7.72 9.54 18.29
CA THR A 209 -6.50 10.32 18.09
C THR A 209 -5.32 9.37 17.99
N PHE A 210 -4.45 9.59 17.03
CA PHE A 210 -3.19 8.85 16.88
C PHE A 210 -2.07 9.64 17.54
N SER A 211 -1.21 8.93 18.26
CA SER A 211 -0.01 9.49 18.89
C SER A 211 1.18 8.59 18.64
N ALA A 212 2.38 9.18 18.64
CA ALA A 212 3.58 8.37 18.64
C ALA A 212 3.77 7.73 20.03
N THR A 213 4.04 6.42 20.06
CA THR A 213 4.31 5.68 21.29
C THR A 213 5.59 6.20 21.94
N ARG A 214 5.53 6.54 23.23
CA ARG A 214 6.71 6.92 24.01
C ARG A 214 7.49 5.65 24.42
N LEU A 215 8.64 5.40 23.80
CA LEU A 215 9.55 4.31 24.15
C LEU A 215 10.70 4.82 25.04
N GLY A 216 10.52 4.77 26.37
CA GLY A 216 11.59 4.97 27.36
C GLY A 216 12.34 6.32 27.28
N PHE A 217 13.61 6.32 27.73
CA PHE A 217 14.50 7.50 27.81
C PHE A 217 14.91 8.12 26.46
N LEU A 218 14.43 7.58 25.33
CA LEU A 218 14.68 8.18 24.02
C LEU A 218 13.76 9.39 23.82
N LYS A 219 14.24 10.40 23.09
CA LYS A 219 13.47 11.62 22.81
C LYS A 219 12.09 11.23 22.27
N PRO A 220 10.99 11.74 22.87
CA PRO A 220 9.65 11.42 22.42
C PRO A 220 9.51 11.87 20.96
N ARG A 221 9.08 10.95 20.09
CA ARG A 221 8.65 11.33 18.73
C ARG A 221 7.50 12.32 18.89
N THR A 222 7.63 13.49 18.26
CA THR A 222 6.67 14.59 18.40
C THR A 222 5.40 14.41 17.57
N GLY A 223 5.33 13.36 16.75
CA GLY A 223 4.20 13.05 15.89
C GLY A 223 4.34 11.70 15.19
N ILE A 224 3.31 11.32 14.44
CA ILE A 224 3.28 10.09 13.65
C ILE A 224 3.87 10.32 12.26
N ARG A 225 4.56 9.31 11.71
CA ARG A 225 5.11 9.35 10.36
C ARG A 225 4.09 8.83 9.36
N CYS A 226 3.80 9.63 8.34
CA CYS A 226 2.83 9.27 7.32
C CYS A 226 3.38 9.51 5.93
N TYR A 227 3.23 8.52 5.05
CA TYR A 227 3.45 8.73 3.62
C TYR A 227 2.29 9.55 3.06
N HIS A 228 2.58 10.72 2.48
CA HIS A 228 1.57 11.58 1.85
C HIS A 228 1.76 11.56 0.34
N ALA A 229 0.88 10.85 -0.35
CA ALA A 229 0.83 10.85 -1.80
C ALA A 229 0.06 12.06 -2.28
N LYS A 230 0.78 12.99 -2.91
CA LYS A 230 0.22 14.24 -3.43
C LYS A 230 -0.24 14.08 -4.87
N ARG A 231 -1.32 14.78 -5.19
CA ARG A 231 -1.76 14.98 -6.57
C ARG A 231 -0.67 15.73 -7.31
N THR A 232 -0.36 15.29 -8.54
CA THR A 232 0.50 16.05 -9.45
C THR A 232 -0.37 16.63 -10.58
N LEU A 233 -0.21 16.15 -11.81
CA LEU A 233 -1.13 16.47 -12.91
C LEU A 233 -2.45 15.69 -12.78
N THR A 234 -2.39 14.48 -12.22
CA THR A 234 -3.54 13.61 -11.99
C THR A 234 -3.64 13.21 -10.52
N ALA A 235 -4.80 12.67 -10.15
CA ALA A 235 -5.04 12.01 -8.87
C ALA A 235 -3.88 11.10 -8.45
N ALA A 236 -3.60 11.08 -7.15
CA ALA A 236 -2.53 10.26 -6.58
C ALA A 236 -2.79 8.77 -6.80
N GLY A 237 -1.77 8.05 -7.23
CA GLY A 237 -1.81 6.60 -7.41
C GLY A 237 -0.91 5.86 -6.42
N ILE A 238 -1.13 4.55 -6.32
CA ILE A 238 -0.29 3.61 -5.60
C ILE A 238 0.62 2.96 -6.63
N ARG A 239 1.93 3.14 -6.48
CA ARG A 239 2.91 2.56 -7.40
C ARG A 239 2.84 1.03 -7.38
N LEU A 240 2.80 0.42 -8.56
CA LEU A 240 2.72 -1.04 -8.69
C LEU A 240 4.04 -1.74 -8.29
N ASP A 241 5.15 -0.98 -8.24
CA ASP A 241 6.42 -1.46 -7.69
C ASP A 241 6.55 -1.28 -6.17
N LYS A 242 5.59 -0.59 -5.53
CA LYS A 242 5.60 -0.19 -4.11
C LYS A 242 6.83 0.63 -3.66
N ALA A 243 7.69 1.06 -4.59
CA ALA A 243 8.94 1.71 -4.23
C ALA A 243 8.69 3.08 -3.56
N GLY A 244 9.36 3.30 -2.43
CA GLY A 244 9.16 4.48 -1.58
C GLY A 244 8.00 4.37 -0.59
N ILE A 245 7.28 3.25 -0.55
CA ILE A 245 6.14 3.00 0.35
C ILE A 245 6.43 1.73 1.18
N HIS A 246 7.54 1.75 1.92
CA HIS A 246 7.92 0.67 2.83
C HIS A 246 8.08 1.15 4.28
N PRO A 247 7.79 0.32 5.29
CA PRO A 247 7.97 0.68 6.69
C PRO A 247 9.40 1.10 7.06
N GLU A 248 10.39 0.55 6.36
CA GLU A 248 11.81 0.86 6.56
C GLU A 248 12.19 2.25 6.06
N GLU A 249 11.39 2.84 5.18
CA GLU A 249 11.62 4.17 4.60
C GLU A 249 10.89 5.30 5.37
N GLN A 250 10.27 4.99 6.51
CA GLN A 250 9.45 5.92 7.30
C GLN A 250 10.18 7.21 7.71
N ASP A 251 11.52 7.20 7.81
CA ASP A 251 12.28 8.40 8.14
C ASP A 251 12.17 9.51 7.07
N ARG A 252 11.83 9.13 5.83
CA ARG A 252 11.58 10.06 4.71
C ARG A 252 10.17 10.63 4.71
N PHE A 253 9.29 10.14 5.59
CA PHE A 253 7.88 10.49 5.59
C PHE A 253 7.60 11.79 6.36
N ASP A 254 6.45 12.38 6.04
CA ASP A 254 5.95 13.58 6.70
C ASP A 254 5.55 13.26 8.15
N THR A 255 5.89 14.16 9.08
CA THR A 255 5.51 14.06 10.49
C THR A 255 4.25 14.86 10.78
N TYR A 256 3.24 14.21 11.33
CA TYR A 256 1.98 14.83 11.77
C TYR A 256 1.90 14.82 13.30
N LYS A 257 1.85 16.01 13.90
CA LYS A 257 1.70 16.20 15.35
C LYS A 257 0.28 15.91 15.83
N SER A 258 -0.71 16.15 14.97
CA SER A 258 -2.11 15.84 15.21
C SER A 258 -2.66 15.02 14.05
N PHE A 259 -3.29 13.89 14.37
CA PHE A 259 -4.02 13.08 13.42
C PHE A 259 -5.22 12.51 14.18
N GLU A 260 -6.40 13.05 13.90
CA GLU A 260 -7.64 12.65 14.56
C GLU A 260 -8.70 12.28 13.54
N ILE A 261 -9.39 11.18 13.77
CA ILE A 261 -10.52 10.74 12.94
C ILE A 261 -11.78 10.82 13.80
N GLU A 262 -12.80 11.50 13.31
CA GLU A 262 -14.16 11.39 13.84
C GLU A 262 -15.02 10.58 12.89
N PHE A 263 -15.60 9.49 13.38
CA PHE A 263 -16.50 8.63 12.65
C PHE A 263 -17.94 9.16 12.70
N GLU A 264 -18.78 8.71 11.76
CA GLU A 264 -20.20 9.08 11.76
C GLU A 264 -20.97 8.52 12.96
N ASN A 265 -20.54 7.37 13.47
CA ASN A 265 -21.17 6.70 14.59
C ASN A 265 -20.14 5.89 15.41
N ALA A 266 -20.54 5.49 16.61
CA ALA A 266 -19.71 4.71 17.53
C ALA A 266 -19.37 3.31 16.97
N GLN A 267 -20.23 2.72 16.14
CA GLN A 267 -20.01 1.39 15.58
C GLN A 267 -18.83 1.36 14.60
N ASN A 268 -18.73 2.36 13.71
CA ASN A 268 -17.60 2.51 12.81
C ASN A 268 -16.29 2.70 13.58
N ARG A 269 -16.32 3.48 14.67
CA ARG A 269 -15.18 3.64 15.58
C ARG A 269 -14.78 2.31 16.21
N LEU A 270 -15.74 1.55 16.75
CA LEU A 270 -15.49 0.25 17.39
C LEU A 270 -14.88 -0.75 16.40
N SER A 271 -15.48 -0.90 15.22
CA SER A 271 -14.96 -1.76 14.14
C SER A 271 -13.54 -1.38 13.73
N PHE A 272 -13.26 -0.07 13.65
CA PHE A 272 -11.92 0.44 13.38
C PHE A 272 -10.90 0.05 14.46
N VAL A 273 -11.22 0.32 15.73
CA VAL A 273 -10.32 0.03 16.86
C VAL A 273 -10.08 -1.47 17.01
N GLU A 274 -11.12 -2.29 16.85
CA GLU A 274 -11.03 -3.74 16.88
C GLU A 274 -10.12 -4.25 15.76
N THR A 275 -10.36 -3.82 14.52
CA THR A 275 -9.54 -4.25 13.37
C THR A 275 -8.10 -3.80 13.50
N TRP A 276 -7.86 -2.55 13.92
CA TRP A 276 -6.51 -2.05 14.19
C TRP A 276 -5.79 -2.91 15.23
N SER A 277 -6.46 -3.20 16.34
CA SER A 277 -5.91 -4.02 17.42
C SER A 277 -5.61 -5.44 16.95
N LYS A 278 -6.51 -6.05 16.19
CA LYS A 278 -6.33 -7.39 15.61
C LYS A 278 -5.10 -7.43 14.70
N VAL A 279 -4.94 -6.46 13.82
CA VAL A 279 -3.82 -6.36 12.89
C VAL A 279 -2.49 -6.12 13.63
N LEU A 280 -2.47 -5.21 14.60
CA LEU A 280 -1.29 -4.93 15.42
C LEU A 280 -0.87 -6.15 16.24
N GLN A 281 -1.82 -6.88 16.84
CA GLN A 281 -1.54 -8.11 17.58
C GLN A 281 -1.02 -9.22 16.68
N ALA A 282 -1.58 -9.41 15.48
CA ALA A 282 -1.09 -10.37 14.51
C ALA A 282 0.38 -10.07 14.16
N ARG A 283 0.70 -8.80 13.87
CA ARG A 283 2.07 -8.36 13.62
C ARG A 283 3.00 -8.62 14.80
N ARG A 284 2.57 -8.37 16.04
CA ARG A 284 3.36 -8.68 17.24
C ARG A 284 3.67 -10.17 17.38
N ARG A 285 2.69 -11.04 17.11
CA ARG A 285 2.89 -12.50 17.12
C ARG A 285 3.89 -12.93 16.04
N GLU A 286 3.75 -12.41 14.83
CA GLU A 286 4.68 -12.68 13.73
C GLU A 286 6.12 -12.23 14.09
N ARG A 287 6.29 -11.05 14.72
CA ARG A 287 7.61 -10.59 15.19
C ARG A 287 8.25 -11.56 16.18
N ILE A 288 7.49 -12.08 17.13
CA ILE A 288 7.98 -13.04 18.13
C ILE A 288 8.39 -14.35 17.44
N GLN A 289 7.55 -14.87 16.53
CA GLN A 289 7.85 -16.08 15.77
C GLN A 289 9.11 -15.93 14.91
N LEU A 290 9.23 -14.83 14.16
CA LEU A 290 10.40 -14.55 13.32
C LEU A 290 11.68 -14.41 14.15
N LYS A 291 11.59 -13.80 15.34
CA LYS A 291 12.73 -13.70 16.26
C LYS A 291 13.17 -15.07 16.77
N ALA A 292 12.21 -15.94 17.12
CA ALA A 292 12.51 -17.30 17.56
C ALA A 292 13.20 -18.12 16.46
N ILE A 293 12.70 -18.05 15.23
CA ILE A 293 13.33 -18.69 14.05
C ILE A 293 14.76 -18.16 13.85
N GLN A 294 14.97 -16.85 13.97
CA GLN A 294 16.30 -16.25 13.83
C GLN A 294 17.26 -16.72 14.93
N GLU A 295 16.79 -16.83 16.17
CA GLU A 295 17.56 -17.36 17.30
C GLU A 295 17.94 -18.84 17.07
N GLU A 296 17.00 -19.67 16.63
CA GLU A 296 17.21 -21.08 16.29
C GLU A 296 18.27 -21.26 15.19
N VAL A 297 18.09 -20.59 14.04
CA VAL A 297 19.04 -20.62 12.91
C VAL A 297 20.43 -20.16 13.36
N SER A 298 20.51 -19.11 14.18
CA SER A 298 21.80 -18.67 14.72
C SER A 298 22.43 -19.72 15.63
N SER A 299 21.65 -20.38 16.49
CA SER A 299 22.17 -21.42 17.38
C SER A 299 22.66 -22.66 16.65
N ASP A 300 22.03 -23.04 15.54
CA ASP A 300 22.47 -24.16 14.69
C ASP A 300 23.72 -23.84 13.86
N ILE A 301 23.88 -22.59 13.42
CA ILE A 301 25.08 -22.14 12.71
C ILE A 301 26.28 -22.02 13.68
N TYR A 302 26.05 -21.58 14.91
CA TYR A 302 27.11 -21.39 15.92
C TYR A 302 27.41 -22.65 16.75
N THR A 303 26.53 -23.65 16.76
CA THR A 303 26.87 -24.96 17.32
C THR A 303 27.62 -25.76 16.25
N GLY A 304 28.95 -25.81 16.37
CA GLY A 304 29.86 -26.58 15.49
C GLY A 304 29.61 -28.11 15.41
N LYS A 305 28.43 -28.61 15.80
CA LYS A 305 27.97 -29.98 15.56
C LYS A 305 27.71 -30.26 14.07
N ALA A 306 27.24 -29.28 13.28
CA ALA A 306 27.07 -29.45 11.83
C ALA A 306 28.41 -29.37 11.08
N ALA A 307 29.29 -28.43 11.45
CA ALA A 307 30.61 -28.27 10.84
C ALA A 307 31.54 -29.49 11.09
N ARG A 308 31.42 -30.16 12.24
CA ARG A 308 32.19 -31.39 12.52
C ARG A 308 31.70 -32.63 11.76
N LYS A 309 30.48 -32.62 11.24
CA LYS A 309 29.92 -33.75 10.47
C LYS A 309 30.32 -33.73 8.99
N ILE A 310 30.91 -32.63 8.51
CA ILE A 310 31.43 -32.44 7.15
C ILE A 310 32.96 -32.71 7.11
N LEU A 311 33.61 -32.80 8.27
CA LEU A 311 35.06 -33.03 8.43
C LEU A 311 35.41 -34.44 8.97
N MET A 312 34.46 -35.37 8.97
CA MET A 312 34.67 -36.82 9.17
C MET A 312 34.13 -37.56 7.96
#